data_AF-A0A969Z9V6-F1
#
_entry.id   AF-A0A969Z9V6-F1
#
_cell.length_a   1.000
_cell.length_b   1.000
_cell.length_c   1.000
_cell.angle_alpha   90.00
_cell.angle_beta   90.00
_cell.angle_gamma   90.00
#
_symmetry.space_group_name_H-M   'P 1'
#
loop_
_entity.id
_entity.type
_entity.pdbx_description
1 polymer ?
#
loop_
_entity_poly.entity_id
_entity_poly.type
_entity_poly.pdbx_seq_one_letter_code
_entity_poly.pdbx_strand_id
1 'polypeptide(L)' 'MEEVLYEIEETKYNPRVKTTLDFKGNLENAEKKADEMARENIGTRYAVFRIGSYVAEYQAYYRTTVACPKCGEIIPIE' A
#
# COMPACT_ATOMS: atom_id res chain seq x y z
N MET A 1 -6.76 -11.81 -23.50
CA MET A 1 -6.94 -11.78 -22.03
C MET A 1 -7.41 -10.38 -21.70
N GLU A 2 -8.59 -10.23 -21.08
CA GLU A 2 -8.95 -8.93 -20.50
C GLU A 2 -7.89 -8.59 -19.46
N GLU A 3 -7.22 -7.45 -19.63
CA GLU A 3 -6.29 -6.94 -18.63
C GLU A 3 -7.12 -6.62 -17.39
N VAL A 4 -7.09 -7.51 -16.41
CA VAL A 4 -7.70 -7.25 -15.11
C VAL A 4 -6.94 -6.09 -14.48
N LEU A 5 -7.60 -4.95 -14.38
CA LEU A 5 -7.04 -3.76 -13.76
C LEU A 5 -7.31 -3.78 -12.26
N TYR A 6 -6.29 -3.35 -11.52
CA TYR A 6 -6.31 -3.19 -10.07
C TYR A 6 -6.24 -1.72 -9.71
N GLU A 7 -6.91 -1.37 -8.61
CA GLU A 7 -6.89 -0.07 -7.97
C GLU A 7 -6.26 -0.17 -6.59
N ILE A 8 -5.76 0.95 -6.09
CA ILE A 8 -5.13 1.03 -4.76
C ILE A 8 -5.92 2.02 -3.92
N GLU A 9 -6.26 1.61 -2.71
CA GLU A 9 -6.94 2.42 -1.73
C GLU A 9 -5.99 2.80 -0.61
N GLU A 10 -5.82 4.10 -0.42
CA GLU A 10 -5.14 4.70 0.72
C GLU A 10 -6.12 4.86 1.88
N THR A 11 -5.77 4.35 3.06
CA THR A 11 -6.50 4.59 4.32
C THR A 11 -5.56 5.20 5.36
N LYS A 12 -5.79 6.48 5.68
CA LYS A 12 -5.21 7.17 6.84
C LYS A 12 -6.12 6.96 8.04
N TYR A 13 -5.55 6.73 9.22
CA TYR A 13 -6.32 6.45 10.44
C TYR A 13 -6.52 7.67 11.35
N ASN A 14 -5.74 8.74 11.17
CA ASN A 14 -5.83 9.94 11.99
C ASN A 14 -5.48 11.22 11.19
N PRO A 15 -6.47 11.99 10.67
CA PRO A 15 -7.90 11.69 10.64
C PRO A 15 -8.21 10.47 9.74
N ARG A 16 -9.34 9.81 9.98
CA ARG A 16 -9.75 8.66 9.17
C ARG A 16 -10.19 9.13 7.78
N VAL A 17 -9.33 8.94 6.78
CA VAL A 17 -9.59 9.32 5.38
C VAL A 17 -9.28 8.14 4.48
N LYS A 18 -10.18 7.85 3.54
CA LYS A 18 -10.06 6.77 2.57
C LYS A 18 -10.12 7.35 1.17
N THR A 19 -9.11 7.08 0.35
CA THR A 19 -8.93 7.69 -0.97
C THR A 19 -8.47 6.62 -1.95
N THR A 20 -9.15 6.47 -3.09
CA THR A 20 -8.65 5.63 -4.18
C THR A 20 -7.59 6.41 -4.96
N LEU A 21 -6.40 5.84 -5.11
CA LEU A 21 -5.32 6.43 -5.89
C LEU A 21 -5.65 6.36 -7.38
N ASP A 22 -5.19 7.35 -8.15
CA ASP A 22 -5.25 7.32 -9.61
C ASP A 22 -4.17 6.36 -10.17
N PHE A 23 -4.42 5.07 -10.00
CA PHE A 23 -3.57 3.98 -10.46
C PHE A 23 -4.42 2.88 -11.10
N LYS A 24 -3.98 2.42 -12.28
CA LYS A 24 -4.55 1.26 -12.98
C LYS A 24 -3.41 0.41 -13.54
N GLY A 25 -3.30 -0.82 -13.06
CA GLY A 25 -2.26 -1.74 -13.50
C GLY A 25 -2.64 -3.20 -13.24
N ASN A 26 -1.73 -4.11 -13.55
CA ASN A 26 -1.86 -5.52 -13.14
C ASN A 26 -1.56 -5.68 -11.64
N LEU A 27 -1.82 -6.88 -11.10
CA LEU A 27 -1.64 -7.19 -9.68
C LEU A 27 -0.19 -6.91 -9.22
N GLU A 28 0.81 -7.39 -9.95
CA GLU A 28 2.22 -7.24 -9.58
C GLU A 28 2.63 -5.76 -9.44
N ASN A 29 2.21 -4.92 -10.38
CA ASN A 29 2.50 -3.48 -10.32
C ASN A 29 1.72 -2.81 -9.20
N ALA A 30 0.48 -3.24 -8.93
CA ALA A 30 -0.34 -2.70 -7.85
C ALA A 30 0.25 -3.05 -6.47
N GLU A 31 0.71 -4.28 -6.28
CA GLU A 31 1.37 -4.74 -5.05
C GLU A 31 2.66 -3.96 -4.78
N LYS A 32 3.55 -3.88 -5.78
CA LYS A 32 4.79 -3.09 -5.67
C LYS A 32 4.50 -1.64 -5.33
N LYS A 33 3.53 -1.03 -6.03
CA LYS A 33 3.18 0.37 -5.79
C LYS A 33 2.57 0.57 -4.40
N ALA A 34 1.73 -0.34 -3.93
CA ALA A 34 1.17 -0.27 -2.58
C ALA A 34 2.25 -0.42 -1.50
N ASP A 35 3.22 -1.32 -1.67
CA ASP A 35 4.35 -1.47 -0.74
C ASP A 35 5.23 -0.22 -0.70
N GLU A 36 5.64 0.30 -1.86
CA GLU A 36 6.41 1.54 -1.98
C GLU A 36 5.71 2.70 -1.25
N MET A 37 4.43 2.92 -1.53
CA MET A 37 3.65 3.98 -0.91
C MET A 37 3.51 3.78 0.61
N ALA A 38 3.33 2.54 1.07
CA ALA A 38 3.25 2.23 2.49
C ALA A 38 4.57 2.50 3.23
N ARG A 39 5.72 2.19 2.60
CA ARG A 39 7.04 2.48 3.17
C ARG A 39 7.31 3.97 3.27
N GLU A 40 6.86 4.75 2.28
CA GLU A 40 6.99 6.21 2.26
C GLU A 40 6.03 6.89 3.26
N ASN A 41 4.85 6.31 3.49
CA ASN A 41 3.77 6.90 4.29
C ASN A 41 3.45 6.05 5.53
N ILE A 42 4.42 5.95 6.44
CA ILE A 42 4.28 5.25 7.72
C ILE A 42 3.00 5.69 8.46
N GLY A 43 2.23 4.72 8.95
CA GLY A 43 0.94 4.94 9.59
C GLY A 43 -0.24 5.03 8.61
N THR A 44 -0.01 4.88 7.30
CA THR A 44 -1.04 4.81 6.26
C THR A 44 -1.10 3.40 5.65
N ARG A 45 -2.31 2.87 5.49
CA ARG A 45 -2.53 1.55 4.87
C ARG A 45 -2.82 1.73 3.38
N TYR A 46 -2.23 0.88 2.55
CA TYR A 46 -2.52 0.79 1.12
C TYR A 46 -3.06 -0.61 0.83
N ALA A 47 -4.27 -0.69 0.28
CA ALA A 47 -4.92 -1.95 -0.06
C ALA A 47 -5.18 -2.03 -1.56
N VAL A 48 -4.87 -3.16 -2.16
CA VAL A 48 -5.02 -3.43 -3.60
C VAL A 48 -6.32 -4.20 -3.82
N PHE A 49 -7.15 -3.66 -4.70
CA PHE A 49 -8.42 -4.28 -5.09
C PHE A 49 -8.42 -4.51 -6.58
N ARG A 50 -8.95 -5.65 -7.02
CA ARG A 50 -9.42 -5.79 -8.39
C ARG A 50 -10.57 -4.81 -8.61
N ILE A 51 -10.59 -4.07 -9.72
CA ILE A 51 -11.67 -3.11 -10.00
C ILE A 51 -13.03 -3.81 -9.95
N GLY A 52 -13.95 -3.26 -9.15
CA GLY A 52 -15.29 -3.83 -8.91
C GLY A 52 -15.34 -4.94 -7.86
N SER A 53 -14.22 -5.32 -7.25
CA SER A 53 -14.16 -6.22 -6.10
C SER A 53 -14.35 -5.45 -4.79
N TYR A 54 -14.82 -6.15 -3.76
CA TYR A 54 -14.91 -5.65 -2.38
C TYR A 54 -13.87 -6.30 -1.45
N VAL A 55 -13.10 -7.25 -1.97
CA VAL A 55 -12.07 -7.97 -1.23
C VAL A 55 -10.71 -7.50 -1.73
N ALA A 56 -9.87 -7.05 -0.78
CA ALA A 56 -8.49 -6.71 -1.07
C ALA A 56 -7.70 -7.98 -1.35
N GLU A 57 -6.92 -7.99 -2.43
CA GLU A 57 -6.02 -9.10 -2.76
C GLU A 57 -4.65 -8.93 -2.10
N TYR A 58 -4.27 -7.69 -1.82
CA TYR A 58 -3.04 -7.36 -1.10
C TYR A 58 -3.23 -6.15 -0.20
N GLN A 59 -2.48 -6.08 0.90
CA GLN A 59 -2.41 -4.90 1.76
C GLN A 59 -1.00 -4.70 2.29
N ALA A 60 -0.56 -3.44 2.35
CA ALA A 60 0.68 -3.03 2.99
C ALA A 60 0.37 -1.98 4.07
N TYR A 61 0.94 -2.16 5.26
CA TYR A 61 0.75 -1.23 6.37
C TYR A 61 1.91 -1.25 7.35
N TYR A 62 2.79 -0.25 7.26
CA TYR A 62 3.89 -0.07 8.20
C TYR A 62 3.49 0.94 9.27
N ARG A 63 3.53 0.53 10.55
CA ARG A 63 3.07 1.37 11.68
C ARG A 63 4.14 2.31 12.19
N THR A 64 5.39 1.89 12.12
CA THR A 64 6.54 2.62 12.64
C THR A 64 7.79 2.23 11.86
N THR A 65 8.90 2.85 12.19
CA THR A 65 10.22 2.52 11.65
C THR A 65 11.18 2.14 12.77
N VAL A 66 12.21 1.38 12.43
CA VAL A 66 13.34 1.06 13.31
C VAL A 66 14.65 1.38 12.58
N ALA A 67 15.62 1.95 13.29
CA ALA A 67 16.97 2.12 12.73
C ALA A 67 17.77 0.83 12.89
N CYS A 68 18.35 0.33 11.80
CA CYS A 68 19.22 -0.84 11.82
C CYS A 68 20.47 -0.53 12.65
N PRO A 69 20.78 -1.29 13.72
CA PRO A 69 21.91 -1.00 14.59
C PRO A 69 23.28 -1.20 13.93
N LYS A 70 23.33 -1.90 12.78
CA LYS A 70 24.57 -2.23 12.07
C LYS A 70 24.93 -1.22 10.98
N CYS A 71 23.95 -0.77 10.19
CA CYS A 71 24.17 0.13 9.05
C CYS A 71 23.46 1.48 9.16
N GLY A 72 22.59 1.68 10.16
CA GLY A 72 21.83 2.91 10.36
C GLY A 72 20.61 3.07 9.44
N GLU A 73 20.35 2.11 8.56
CA GLU A 73 19.20 2.14 7.63
C GLU A 73 17.86 2.16 8.39
N ILE A 74 16.93 3.00 7.95
CA ILE A 74 15.58 3.09 8.53
C ILE A 74 14.68 2.05 7.86
N ILE A 75 14.21 1.08 8.64
CA ILE A 75 13.40 -0.05 8.16
C ILE A 75 11.95 0.13 8.66
N PRO A 76 10.96 0.23 7.76
CA PRO A 76 9.55 0.18 8.10
C PRO A 76 9.16 -1.18 8.71
N ILE A 77 8.33 -1.18 9.75
CA ILE A 77 7.81 -2.40 10.39
C ILE A 77 6.29 -2.35 10.52
N GLU A 78 5.66 -3.51 10.26
CA GLU A 78 4.19 -3.71 10.25
C GLU A 78 3.54 -3.79 11.64
#